data_AF-A0A645GZF7-F1
#
_entry.id   AF-A0A645GZF7-F1
#
_cell.length_a   1.000
_cell.length_b   1.000
_cell.length_c   1.000
_cell.angle_alpha   90.00
_cell.angle_beta   90.00
_cell.angle_gamma   90.00
#
_symmetry.space_group_name_H-M   'P 1'
#
loop_
_entity.id
_entity.type
_entity.pdbx_description
1 polymer ?
#
loop_
_entity_poly.entity_id
_entity_poly.type
_entity_poly.pdbx_seq_one_letter_code
_entity_poly.pdbx_strand_id
1 'polypeptide(L)' 'MGHAGAIISSGSGSAEEKQDAFRMAGVPVADEPSQIPKLLNTYLKSKV' A
#
# COMPACT_ATOMS: atom_id res chain seq x y z
N MET A 1 8.69 12.87 6.49
CA MET A 1 9.64 12.32 5.52
C MET A 1 11.05 12.50 6.06
N GLY A 2 11.80 11.42 6.33
CA GLY A 2 13.17 11.49 6.88
C GLY A 2 14.16 10.51 6.25
N HIS A 3 13.69 9.54 5.46
CA HIS A 3 14.53 8.63 4.69
C HIS A 3 14.94 9.32 3.38
N ALA A 4 16.21 9.21 2.96
CA ALA A 4 16.72 9.92 1.78
C ALA A 4 15.93 9.62 0.50
N GLY A 5 15.41 8.40 0.35
CA GLY A 5 14.59 7.98 -0.79
C GLY A 5 13.10 8.28 -0.69
N ALA A 6 12.63 8.87 0.42
CA ALA A 6 11.23 9.26 0.57
C ALA A 6 10.98 10.61 -0.13
N ILE A 7 11.01 10.60 -1.47
CA ILE A 7 10.92 11.79 -2.31
C ILE A 7 9.91 11.61 -3.44
N ILE A 8 9.15 12.68 -3.70
CA ILE A 8 8.34 12.83 -4.91
C ILE A 8 9.11 13.81 -5.80
N SER A 9 9.43 13.42 -7.03
CA SER A 9 10.23 14.22 -7.95
C SER A 9 9.66 14.16 -9.36
N SER A 10 9.65 15.29 -10.05
CA SER A 10 9.16 15.41 -11.44
C SER A 10 7.75 14.82 -11.66
N GLY A 11 6.88 14.89 -10.64
CA GLY A 11 5.51 14.38 -10.70
C GLY A 11 5.36 12.87 -10.48
N SER A 12 6.42 12.16 -10.09
CA SER A 12 6.39 10.72 -9.78
C SER A 12 6.90 10.45 -8.36
N GLY A 13 6.54 9.29 -7.81
CA GLY A 13 6.97 8.86 -6.47
C GLY A 13 5.91 9.01 -5.38
N SER A 14 4.67 9.40 -5.73
CA SER A 14 3.61 9.60 -4.74
C SER A 14 3.22 8.30 -4.03
N ALA A 15 2.56 8.40 -2.88
CA ALA A 15 1.99 7.21 -2.24
C ALA A 15 0.80 6.68 -3.03
N GLU A 16 -0.06 7.58 -3.53
CA GLU A 16 -1.28 7.27 -4.28
C GLU A 16 -0.99 6.43 -5.53
N GLU A 17 -0.03 6.84 -6.38
CA GLU A 17 0.31 6.09 -7.61
C GLU A 17 0.70 4.64 -7.30
N LYS A 18 1.38 4.42 -6.16
CA LYS A 18 1.88 3.11 -5.74
C LYS A 18 0.76 2.26 -5.17
N GLN A 19 -0.11 2.87 -4.36
CA GLN A 19 -1.31 2.21 -3.85
C GLN A 19 -2.20 1.74 -5.00
N ASP A 20 -2.42 2.57 -6.01
CA ASP A 20 -3.25 2.24 -7.18
C ASP A 20 -2.62 1.13 -8.02
N ALA A 21 -1.30 1.19 -8.27
CA ALA A 21 -0.59 0.12 -8.97
C ALA A 21 -0.74 -1.24 -8.24
N PHE A 22 -0.66 -1.25 -6.91
CA PHE A 22 -0.90 -2.46 -6.12
C PHE A 22 -2.35 -2.94 -6.19
N ARG A 23 -3.33 -2.04 -6.08
CA ARG A 23 -4.75 -2.37 -6.23
C ARG A 23 -5.04 -2.98 -7.62
N MET A 24 -4.48 -2.39 -8.67
CA MET A 24 -4.59 -2.91 -10.05
C MET A 24 -3.97 -4.31 -10.21
N ALA A 25 -2.89 -4.60 -9.48
CA ALA A 25 -2.27 -5.91 -9.42
C ALA A 25 -3.03 -6.93 -8.53
N GLY A 26 -4.18 -6.53 -7.96
CA GLY A 26 -4.97 -7.36 -7.05
C GLY A 26 -4.39 -7.49 -5.64
N VAL A 27 -3.42 -6.65 -5.28
CA VAL A 27 -2.85 -6.60 -3.92
C VAL A 27 -3.76 -5.74 -3.04
N PRO A 28 -4.28 -6.28 -1.92
CA PRO A 28 -5.05 -5.47 -0.98
C PRO A 28 -4.15 -4.40 -0.32
N VAL A 29 -4.63 -3.16 -0.29
CA VAL A 29 -3.90 -2.02 0.29
C VAL A 29 -4.74 -1.40 1.40
N ALA A 30 -4.14 -1.19 2.58
CA ALA A 30 -4.76 -0.51 3.70
C ALA A 30 -4.58 1.01 3.59
N ASP A 31 -5.55 1.78 4.08
CA ASP A 31 -5.47 3.25 4.10
C ASP A 31 -4.59 3.74 5.28
N GLU A 32 -4.65 3.03 6.41
CA GLU A 32 -3.90 3.33 7.64
C GLU A 32 -3.01 2.15 8.05
N PRO A 33 -1.78 2.37 8.55
CA PRO A 33 -0.91 1.29 9.01
C PRO A 33 -1.55 0.39 10.07
N SER A 34 -2.40 0.96 10.93
CA SER A 34 -3.13 0.24 11.98
C SER A 34 -4.13 -0.79 11.46
N GLN A 35 -4.56 -0.68 10.20
CA GLN A 35 -5.50 -1.60 9.57
C GLN A 35 -4.82 -2.84 8.96
N ILE A 36 -3.50 -2.81 8.78
CA ILE A 36 -2.72 -3.91 8.19
C ILE A 36 -3.01 -5.27 8.87
N PRO A 37 -3.05 -5.39 10.22
CA PRO A 37 -3.33 -6.67 10.86
C PRO A 37 -4.71 -7.24 10.49
N LYS A 38 -5.74 -6.38 10.44
CA LYS A 38 -7.10 -6.79 10.06
C LYS A 38 -7.18 -7.20 8.59
N LEU A 39 -6.54 -6.44 7.71
CA LEU A 39 -6.49 -6.72 6.27
C LEU A 39 -5.79 -8.06 5.99
N LEU A 40 -4.64 -8.28 6.61
CA LEU A 40 -3.87 -9.52 6.47
C LEU A 40 -4.66 -10.73 6.96
N ASN A 41 -5.27 -10.64 8.14
CA ASN A 41 -6.10 -11.73 8.68
C ASN A 41 -7.28 -12.08 7.75
N THR A 42 -7.93 -11.06 7.18
CA THR A 42 -9.03 -11.24 6.22
C THR A 42 -8.54 -11.94 4.96
N TYR A 43 -7.42 -11.48 4.40
CA TYR A 43 -6.82 -12.05 3.20
C TYR A 43 -6.45 -13.53 3.41
N LEU A 44 -5.75 -13.86 4.49
CA LEU A 44 -5.35 -15.24 4.78
C LEU A 44 -6.54 -16.18 4.96
N LYS A 45 -7.60 -15.74 5.66
CA LYS A 45 -8.82 -16.55 5.84
C LYS A 45 -9.57 -16.82 4.52
N SER A 46 -9.50 -15.91 3.55
CA SER A 46 -10.14 -16.11 2.23
C SER A 46 -9.43 -17.12 1.33
N LYS A 47 -8.24 -17.59 1.71
CA LYS A 47 -7.42 -18.56 0.96
C LYS A 47 -7.52 -19.98 1.51
N VAL A 48 -8.31 -20.17 2.58
CA VAL A 48 -8.62 -21.46 3.22
C VAL A 48 -10.05 -21.82 2.87
#